data_AF-F3M3X8-F1
#
_entry.id   AF-F3M3X8-F1
#
_cell.length_a   1.000
_cell.length_b   1.000
_cell.length_c   1.000
_cell.angle_alpha   90.00
_cell.angle_beta   90.00
_cell.angle_gamma   90.00
#
_symmetry.space_group_name_H-M   'P 1'
#
loop_
_entity.id
_entity.type
_entity.pdbx_description
1 polymer ?
#
loop_
_entity_poly.entity_id
_entity_poly.type
_entity_poly.pdbx_seq_one_letter_code
_entity_poly.pdbx_strand_id
1 'polypeptide(L)' 'MLVFSLSLLSLLISMKLFWNMGIFVDEYGLSPDIVNGGDFWLLMDWLRLGLLFLVCVISGVSVFKSYNE' A
#
# COMPACT_ATOMS: atom_id res chain seq x y z
N MET A 1 -9.00 7.77 -15.38
CA MET A 1 -9.87 6.98 -14.48
C MET A 1 -9.33 5.57 -14.22
N LEU A 2 -9.07 4.73 -15.23
CA LEU A 2 -8.60 3.35 -15.01
C LEU A 2 -7.36 3.23 -14.11
N VAL A 3 -6.31 4.03 -14.38
CA VAL A 3 -5.08 4.03 -13.57
C VAL A 3 -5.38 4.38 -12.11
N PHE A 4 -6.21 5.40 -11.87
CA PHE A 4 -6.64 5.80 -10.54
C PHE A 4 -7.39 4.67 -9.83
N SER A 5 -8.43 4.11 -10.46
CA SER A 5 -9.22 3.02 -9.87
C SER A 5 -8.39 1.78 -9.55
N LEU A 6 -7.47 1.39 -10.44
CA LEU A 6 -6.57 0.25 -10.21
C LEU A 6 -5.56 0.54 -9.09
N SER A 7 -4.98 1.74 -9.06
CA SER A 7 -4.04 2.12 -8.00
C SER A 7 -4.72 2.22 -6.63
N LEU A 8 -5.95 2.74 -6.58
CA LEU A 8 -6.75 2.85 -5.36
C LEU A 8 -7.10 1.45 -4.83
N LEU A 9 -7.58 0.56 -5.70
CA LEU A 9 -7.89 -0.82 -5.31
C LEU A 9 -6.64 -1.56 -4.83
N SER A 10 -5.51 -1.41 -5.53
CA SER A 10 -4.23 -2.01 -5.14
C SER A 10 -3.74 -1.48 -3.79
N LEU A 11 -3.89 -0.18 -3.53
CA LEU A 11 -3.54 0.45 -2.25
C LEU A 11 -4.40 -0.11 -1.11
N LEU A 12 -5.72 -0.24 -1.30
CA LEU A 12 -6.63 -0.78 -0.28
C LEU A 12 -6.32 -2.24 0.05
N ILE A 13 -6.09 -3.08 -0.97
CA ILE A 13 -5.70 -4.48 -0.78
C ILE A 13 -4.36 -4.56 -0.03
N SER A 14 -3.38 -3.75 -0.42
CA SER A 14 -2.04 -3.74 0.19
C SER A 14 -2.10 -3.30 1.65
N MET A 15 -2.90 -2.28 1.97
CA MET A 15 -3.11 -1.82 3.35
C MET A 15 -3.79 -2.89 4.21
N LYS A 16 -4.77 -3.62 3.65
CA LYS A 16 -5.43 -4.71 4.37
C LYS A 16 -4.47 -5.87 4.65
N LEU A 17 -3.62 -6.22 3.69
CA LEU A 17 -2.58 -7.24 3.89
C LEU A 17 -1.57 -6.81 4.96
N PHE A 18 -1.10 -5.56 4.92
CA PHE A 18 -0.20 -5.02 5.94
C PHE A 18 -0.83 -5.05 7.34
N TRP A 19 -2.11 -4.68 7.45
CA TRP A 19 -2.85 -4.77 8.71
C TRP A 19 -3.01 -6.20 9.22
N ASN A 20 -3.32 -7.14 8.33
CA ASN A 20 -3.43 -8.56 8.68
C ASN A 20 -2.07 -9.13 9.14
N MET A 21 -0.95 -8.71 8.55
CA MET A 21 0.37 -9.04 9.06
C MET A 21 0.56 -8.50 10.48
N GLY A 22 0.12 -7.27 10.76
CA GLY A 22 0.12 -6.69 12.10
C GLY A 22 -0.63 -7.53 13.13
N ILE A 23 -1.84 -7.99 12.81
CA ILE A 23 -2.61 -8.90 13.67
C ILE A 23 -1.85 -10.22 13.86
N PHE A 24 -1.32 -10.78 12.78
CA PHE A 24 -0.59 -12.04 12.83
C PHE A 24 0.63 -11.97 13.76
N VAL A 25 1.45 -10.92 13.63
CA VAL A 25 2.65 -10.79 14.48
C VAL A 25 2.30 -10.57 15.95
N ASP A 26 1.21 -9.86 16.23
CA ASP A 26 0.70 -9.67 17.59
C ASP A 26 0.22 -10.99 18.21
N GLU A 27 -0.57 -11.77 17.45
CA GLU A 27 -1.13 -13.05 17.92
C GLU A 27 -0.06 -14.12 18.17
N TYR A 28 1.00 -14.15 17.35
CA TYR A 28 2.07 -15.14 17.46
C TYR A 28 3.31 -14.64 18.22
N GLY A 29 3.30 -13.41 18.76
CA GLY A 29 4.45 -12.82 19.44
C GLY A 29 5.69 -12.70 18.54
N LEU A 30 5.46 -12.52 17.25
CA LEU A 30 6.51 -12.35 16.24
C LEU A 30 6.75 -10.87 15.97
N SER A 31 7.79 -10.59 15.20
CA SER A 31 8.04 -9.27 14.65
C SER A 31 7.74 -9.25 13.13
N PRO A 32 7.30 -8.11 12.57
CA PRO A 32 6.99 -7.98 11.14
C PRO A 32 8.14 -8.33 10.19
N ASP A 33 9.39 -8.10 10.61
CA ASP A 33 10.56 -8.44 9.83
C ASP A 33 10.69 -9.95 9.59
N ILE A 34 10.35 -10.79 10.57
CA ILE A 34 10.39 -12.25 10.43
C ILE A 34 9.42 -12.71 9.34
N VAL A 35 8.21 -12.15 9.31
CA VAL A 35 7.17 -12.48 8.32
C VAL A 35 7.58 -12.03 6.92
N ASN A 36 8.19 -10.85 6.81
CA ASN A 36 8.64 -10.31 5.54
C ASN A 36 10.00 -10.86 5.06
N GLY A 37 10.67 -11.71 5.84
CA GLY A 37 11.96 -12.30 5.48
C GLY A 37 13.18 -11.39 5.75
N GLY A 38 13.02 -10.42 6.66
CA GLY A 38 14.05 -9.52 7.19
C GLY A 38 13.67 -8.04 7.07
N ASP A 39 14.44 -7.19 7.77
CA ASP A 39 14.22 -5.73 7.82
C ASP A 39 14.22 -5.08 6.44
N PHE A 40 15.08 -5.56 5.53
CA PHE A 40 15.16 -5.03 4.17
C PHE A 40 13.84 -5.17 3.43
N TRP A 41 13.21 -6.35 3.51
CA TRP A 41 11.94 -6.61 2.84
C TRP A 41 10.77 -5.92 3.54
N LEU A 42 10.82 -5.76 4.86
CA LEU A 42 9.89 -4.90 5.59
C LEU A 42 9.94 -3.45 5.10
N LEU A 43 11.14 -2.90 4.91
CA LEU A 43 11.33 -1.56 4.32
C LEU A 43 10.81 -1.49 2.88
N MET A 44 11.02 -2.53 2.07
CA MET A 44 10.47 -2.59 0.70
C MET A 44 8.94 -2.61 0.69
N ASP A 45 8.31 -3.27 1.66
CA ASP A 45 6.85 -3.29 1.78
C ASP A 45 6.27 -1.92 2.17
N TRP A 46 6.94 -1.23 3.10
CA TRP A 46 6.65 0.18 3.41
C TRP A 46 6.84 1.10 2.20
N LEU A 47 7.93 0.93 1.45
CA LEU A 47 8.20 1.68 0.22
C LEU A 47 7.10 1.41 -0.82
N ARG A 48 6.68 0.15 -1.00
CA ARG A 48 5.59 -0.24 -1.90
C ARG A 48 4.30 0.49 -1.55
N LEU A 49 3.91 0.53 -0.27
CA LEU A 49 2.74 1.25 0.20
C LEU A 49 2.85 2.76 -0.08
N GLY A 50 4.02 3.36 0.20
CA GLY A 50 4.29 4.76 -0.08
C GLY A 50 4.19 5.10 -1.57
N LEU A 51 4.79 4.29 -2.44
CA LEU A 51 4.72 4.47 -3.90
C LEU A 51 3.29 4.31 -4.43
N LEU A 52 2.56 3.31 -3.97
CA LEU A 52 1.14 3.12 -4.34
C LEU A 52 0.28 4.31 -3.90
N PHE A 53 0.51 4.84 -2.71
CA PHE A 53 -0.17 6.04 -2.23
C PHE A 53 0.14 7.25 -3.14
N LEU A 54 1.40 7.48 -3.49
CA LEU A 54 1.79 8.56 -4.40
C LEU A 54 1.13 8.41 -5.78
N VAL A 55 1.14 7.21 -6.37
CA VAL A 55 0.48 6.94 -7.65
C VAL A 55 -1.02 7.20 -7.56
N CYS A 56 -1.66 6.78 -6.47
CA CYS A 56 -3.09 7.03 -6.22
C CYS A 56 -3.40 8.54 -6.14
N VAL A 57 -2.57 9.32 -5.44
CA VAL A 57 -2.75 10.78 -5.33
C VAL A 57 -2.53 11.46 -6.68
N ILE A 58 -1.42 11.17 -7.37
CA ILE A 58 -1.08 11.80 -8.66
C ILE A 58 -2.15 11.49 -9.71
N SER A 59 -2.55 10.22 -9.82
CA SER A 59 -3.60 9.81 -10.77
C SER A 59 -4.97 10.36 -10.39
N GLY A 60 -5.29 10.48 -9.09
CA GLY A 60 -6.51 11.12 -8.62
C GLY A 60 -6.58 12.59 -9.02
N VAL A 61 -5.53 13.38 -8.72
CA VAL A 61 -5.45 14.79 -9.09
C VAL A 61 -5.56 14.98 -10.61
N SER A 62 -4.90 14.12 -11.40
CA SER A 62 -5.01 14.13 -12.86
C SER A 62 -6.44 13.92 -13.36
N VAL A 63 -7.19 13.00 -12.75
CA VAL A 63 -8.60 12.74 -13.11
C VAL A 63 -9.49 13.93 -12.76
N PHE A 64 -9.32 14.53 -11.58
CA PHE A 64 -10.11 15.70 -11.19
C PHE A 64 -9.81 16.92 -12.04
N LYS A 65 -8.54 17.14 -12.41
CA LYS A 65 -8.18 18.23 -13.32
C LYS A 65 -8.83 18.05 -14.70
N SER A 66 -8.74 16.85 -15.27
CA SER A 66 -9.32 16.55 -16.59
C SER A 66 -10.86 16.61 -16.63
N TYR A 67 -11.54 16.47 -15.49
CA TYR A 67 -12.99 16.63 -15.41
C TYR A 67 -13.42 18.11 -15.39
N ASN A 68 -12.54 19.00 -14.96
CA ASN A 68 -12.83 20.41 -14.72
C ASN A 68 -12.45 21.33 -15.90
N GLU A 69 -11.96 20.74 -17.00
CA GLU A 69 -11.71 21.35 -18.33
C GLU A 69 -12.83 20.92 -19.29
#